data_AF-A0A433PKV2-F1
#
_entry.id   AF-A0A433PKV2-F1
#
_cell.length_a   1.000
_cell.length_b   1.000
_cell.length_c   1.000
_cell.angle_alpha   90.00
_cell.angle_beta   90.00
_cell.angle_gamma   90.00
#
_symmetry.space_group_name_H-M   'P 1'
#
loop_
_entity.id
_entity.type
_entity.pdbx_description
1 polymer ?
#
loop_
_entity_poly.entity_id
_entity_poly.type
_entity_poly.pdbx_seq_one_letter_code
_entity_poly.pdbx_strand_id
1 'polypeptide(L)'
;MSVSPNATNQRLPHIDALAEVCRQLRLIGVQSMEAKKDSPADFQRSLPDLLTQSNHLFVALKTLNRQTYNHTRATKQATTDAKLQMDRQQLGLQNFHYERRHLEKEIRKCEEFDSIYQDINLVPQEDFLTRAPAELTSTTDPHQLMINQLDFELSERLRLEKETSDLHELQSKLLNENKRAKAELESLDGELEQFLKGSIQLQEALKIPIDATRKKSDAARLLPMPLFVLFRHALGYSEAFDHTIIVDIQGDTIAAASFLQVQSTPTPSSSLAPQSQQALSVPPSASTASPLLTPRLTSIRDSAAQPSSDPGTPRPNHDRDDDDGGSTAKKHKARHGTMPADQYYKRHPLEVVITINKDGKYRFRILYLSILLARLYEEHTSTSILKVPSLPHTDTPQSHPILKLRFAYLPNLNIVTVAPEECAGILYLDKRDMLANLLPGDIGTDSPNPANQFLSDGDDPFEFDSVLANGHAYHWAQHMCGLDFASTPPQQQDVVGKWTADPGAPRRPYLAKLIELVRVRRRGWKQLERQLEALRMYDSF
;
A
#
# COMPACT_ATOMS: atom_id res chain seq x y z
N MET A 1 -71.59 2.98 -48.23
CA MET A 1 -72.77 2.66 -49.06
C MET A 1 -74.00 2.78 -48.18
N SER A 2 -74.87 3.74 -48.51
CA SER A 2 -76.09 4.07 -47.79
C SER A 2 -77.07 2.91 -47.80
N VAL A 3 -77.32 2.30 -46.64
CA VAL A 3 -78.42 1.35 -46.44
C VAL A 3 -79.71 2.17 -46.51
N SER A 4 -80.41 2.11 -47.64
CA SER A 4 -81.73 2.71 -47.78
C SER A 4 -82.70 2.05 -46.80
N PRO A 5 -83.24 2.77 -45.79
CA PRO A 5 -84.03 2.18 -44.71
C PRO A 5 -85.49 1.85 -45.10
N ASN A 6 -85.81 1.80 -46.39
CA ASN A 6 -87.21 1.86 -46.86
C ASN A 6 -87.78 0.55 -47.45
N ALA A 7 -87.08 -0.58 -47.32
CA ALA A 7 -87.51 -1.84 -47.93
C ALA A 7 -88.48 -2.68 -47.07
N THR A 8 -88.80 -2.26 -45.85
CA THR A 8 -89.59 -3.08 -44.90
C THR A 8 -91.11 -2.96 -45.06
N ASN A 9 -91.61 -2.09 -45.95
CA ASN A 9 -93.05 -1.84 -46.10
C ASN A 9 -93.55 -1.82 -47.56
N GLN A 10 -92.87 -2.51 -48.48
CA GLN A 10 -93.47 -2.73 -49.80
C GLN A 10 -94.50 -3.87 -49.70
N ARG A 11 -95.79 -3.51 -49.63
CA ARG A 11 -96.89 -4.46 -49.84
C ARG A 11 -96.67 -5.15 -51.18
N LEU A 12 -96.58 -6.48 -51.14
CA LEU A 12 -96.31 -7.28 -52.32
C LEU A 12 -97.61 -7.40 -53.14
N PRO A 13 -97.68 -6.83 -54.35
CA PRO A 13 -98.93 -6.73 -55.10
C PRO A 13 -99.54 -8.10 -55.46
N HIS A 14 -98.70 -9.14 -55.55
CA HIS A 14 -99.13 -10.52 -55.81
C HIS A 14 -99.76 -11.21 -54.58
N ILE A 15 -99.42 -10.79 -53.35
CA ILE A 15 -100.06 -11.28 -52.13
C ILE A 15 -101.47 -10.70 -52.02
N ASP A 16 -101.61 -9.40 -52.28
CA ASP A 16 -102.92 -8.73 -52.31
C ASP A 16 -103.82 -9.31 -53.42
N ALA A 17 -103.27 -9.56 -54.61
CA ALA A 17 -103.99 -10.22 -55.72
C ALA A 17 -104.37 -11.68 -55.40
N LEU A 18 -103.56 -12.42 -54.64
CA LEU A 18 -103.86 -13.78 -54.21
C LEU A 18 -105.04 -13.82 -53.22
N ALA A 19 -105.08 -12.87 -52.28
CA ALA A 19 -106.22 -12.71 -51.38
C ALA A 19 -107.52 -12.43 -52.16
N GLU A 20 -107.45 -11.61 -53.21
CA GLU A 20 -108.58 -11.26 -54.08
C GLU A 20 -109.08 -12.46 -54.92
N VAL A 21 -108.19 -13.24 -55.53
CA VAL A 21 -108.58 -14.46 -56.27
C VAL A 21 -109.23 -15.50 -55.35
N CYS A 22 -108.71 -15.67 -54.13
CA CYS A 22 -109.34 -16.54 -53.13
C CYS A 22 -110.74 -16.06 -52.72
N ARG A 23 -110.95 -14.74 -52.64
CA ARG A 23 -112.25 -14.13 -52.37
C ARG A 23 -113.25 -14.41 -53.50
N GLN A 24 -112.82 -14.24 -54.75
CA GLN A 24 -113.64 -14.52 -55.94
C GLN A 24 -113.98 -16.01 -56.09
N LEU A 25 -113.03 -16.91 -55.81
CA LEU A 25 -113.26 -18.35 -55.84
C LEU A 25 -114.27 -18.78 -54.76
N ARG A 26 -114.20 -18.18 -53.56
CA ARG A 26 -115.18 -18.39 -52.49
C ARG A 26 -116.57 -17.92 -52.91
N LEU A 27 -116.67 -16.76 -53.58
CA LEU A 27 -117.93 -16.22 -54.08
C LEU A 27 -118.58 -17.15 -55.13
N ILE A 28 -117.81 -17.63 -56.11
CA ILE A 28 -118.26 -18.60 -57.11
C ILE A 28 -118.71 -19.92 -56.44
N GLY A 29 -117.99 -20.38 -55.41
CA GLY A 29 -118.37 -21.55 -54.63
C GLY A 29 -119.72 -21.40 -53.93
N VAL A 30 -119.99 -20.22 -53.35
CA VAL A 30 -121.29 -19.89 -52.74
C VAL A 30 -122.40 -19.86 -53.80
N GLN A 31 -122.17 -19.17 -54.92
CA GLN A 31 -123.12 -19.09 -56.05
C GLN A 31 -123.44 -20.48 -56.63
N SER A 32 -122.46 -21.37 -56.74
CA SER A 32 -122.65 -22.76 -57.18
C SER A 32 -123.55 -23.56 -56.23
N MET A 33 -123.42 -23.33 -54.92
CA MET A 33 -124.19 -24.03 -53.89
C MET A 33 -125.65 -23.54 -53.84
N GLU A 34 -125.86 -22.25 -54.05
CA GLU A 34 -127.19 -21.62 -54.15
C GLU A 34 -127.93 -22.06 -55.42
N ALA A 35 -127.29 -21.99 -56.59
CA ALA A 35 -127.89 -22.42 -57.86
C ALA A 35 -128.28 -23.91 -57.89
N LYS A 36 -127.54 -24.77 -57.17
CA LYS A 36 -127.86 -26.19 -57.00
C LYS A 36 -129.08 -26.42 -56.10
N LYS A 37 -129.36 -25.52 -55.15
CA LYS A 37 -130.49 -25.60 -54.22
C LYS A 37 -131.81 -25.19 -54.88
N ASP A 38 -131.78 -24.19 -55.77
CA ASP A 38 -132.99 -23.58 -56.33
C ASP A 38 -133.53 -24.28 -57.59
N SER A 39 -132.67 -24.79 -58.49
CA SER A 39 -133.12 -25.50 -59.71
C SER A 39 -132.03 -26.46 -60.27
N PRO A 40 -132.14 -27.78 -60.06
CA PRO A 40 -131.08 -28.74 -60.45
C PRO A 40 -130.90 -28.85 -61.98
N ALA A 41 -131.92 -28.56 -62.78
CA ALA A 41 -131.85 -28.60 -64.24
C ALA A 41 -131.09 -27.40 -64.84
N ASP A 42 -131.25 -26.20 -64.26
CA ASP A 42 -130.55 -24.99 -64.73
C ASP A 42 -129.10 -24.95 -64.24
N PHE A 43 -128.84 -25.46 -63.04
CA PHE A 43 -127.48 -25.70 -62.55
C PHE A 43 -126.68 -26.59 -63.52
N GLN A 44 -127.31 -27.63 -64.06
CA GLN A 44 -126.67 -28.55 -65.01
C GLN A 44 -126.36 -27.90 -66.36
N ARG A 45 -127.08 -26.83 -66.73
CA ARG A 45 -126.79 -26.00 -67.93
C ARG A 45 -125.68 -24.98 -67.69
N SER A 46 -125.61 -24.35 -66.50
CA SER A 46 -124.60 -23.33 -66.16
C SER A 46 -123.29 -23.90 -65.58
N LEU A 47 -123.27 -25.19 -65.25
CA LEU A 47 -122.11 -25.90 -64.71
C LEU A 47 -120.84 -25.72 -65.57
N PRO A 48 -120.88 -25.84 -66.92
CA PRO A 48 -119.68 -25.69 -67.73
C PRO A 48 -119.05 -24.29 -67.65
N ASP A 49 -119.89 -23.24 -67.59
CA ASP A 49 -119.43 -21.85 -67.51
C ASP A 49 -118.82 -21.55 -66.14
N LEU A 50 -119.46 -22.01 -65.07
CA LEU A 50 -118.96 -21.84 -63.70
C LEU A 50 -117.67 -22.62 -63.45
N LEU A 51 -117.56 -23.83 -64.02
CA LEU A 51 -116.33 -24.61 -64.03
C LEU A 51 -115.23 -23.89 -64.80
N THR A 52 -115.54 -23.27 -65.94
CA THR A 52 -114.58 -22.51 -66.74
C THR A 52 -114.08 -21.28 -65.97
N GLN A 53 -114.96 -20.54 -65.30
CA GLN A 53 -114.62 -19.38 -64.48
C GLN A 53 -113.78 -19.77 -63.25
N SER A 54 -114.17 -20.85 -62.56
CA SER A 54 -113.42 -21.41 -61.42
C SER A 54 -112.03 -21.90 -61.84
N ASN A 55 -111.93 -22.62 -62.97
CA ASN A 55 -110.66 -23.08 -63.54
C ASN A 55 -109.74 -21.90 -63.88
N HIS A 56 -110.29 -20.80 -64.43
CA HIS A 56 -109.51 -19.58 -64.68
C HIS A 56 -108.95 -18.98 -63.38
N LEU A 57 -109.75 -18.89 -62.31
CA LEU A 57 -109.29 -18.44 -61.00
C LEU A 57 -108.27 -19.40 -60.37
N PHE A 58 -108.40 -20.71 -60.53
CA PHE A 58 -107.41 -21.69 -60.07
C PHE A 58 -106.08 -21.56 -60.82
N VAL A 59 -106.11 -21.28 -62.13
CA VAL A 59 -104.90 -20.98 -62.91
C VAL A 59 -104.26 -19.67 -62.43
N ALA A 60 -105.06 -18.63 -62.18
CA ALA A 60 -104.57 -17.37 -61.61
C ALA A 60 -103.94 -17.56 -60.21
N LEU A 61 -104.58 -18.34 -59.33
CA LEU A 61 -104.07 -18.68 -57.99
C LEU A 61 -102.75 -19.44 -58.06
N LYS A 62 -102.64 -20.45 -58.94
CA LYS A 62 -101.38 -21.19 -59.16
C LYS A 62 -100.28 -20.27 -59.68
N THR A 63 -100.62 -19.35 -60.58
CA THR A 63 -99.69 -18.37 -61.15
C THR A 63 -99.19 -17.41 -60.08
N LEU A 64 -100.08 -16.85 -59.25
CA LEU A 64 -99.75 -15.94 -58.16
C LEU A 64 -98.93 -16.64 -57.06
N ASN A 65 -99.29 -17.86 -56.67
CA ASN A 65 -98.49 -18.66 -55.74
C ASN A 65 -97.06 -18.87 -56.26
N ARG A 66 -96.92 -19.22 -57.55
CA ARG A 66 -95.59 -19.36 -58.19
C ARG A 66 -94.81 -18.04 -58.15
N GLN A 67 -95.47 -16.90 -58.34
CA GLN A 67 -94.83 -15.58 -58.20
C GLN A 67 -94.36 -15.31 -56.77
N THR A 68 -95.15 -15.64 -55.73
CA THR A 68 -94.74 -15.50 -54.32
C THR A 68 -93.53 -16.37 -53.98
N TYR A 69 -93.53 -17.64 -54.42
CA TYR A 69 -92.40 -18.54 -54.23
C TYR A 69 -91.14 -18.02 -54.95
N ASN A 70 -91.29 -17.53 -56.18
CA ASN A 70 -90.19 -16.95 -56.93
C ASN A 70 -89.65 -15.68 -56.26
N HIS A 71 -90.52 -14.81 -55.75
CA HIS A 71 -90.11 -13.61 -55.01
C HIS A 71 -89.35 -13.97 -53.72
N THR A 72 -89.90 -14.89 -52.92
CA THR A 72 -89.23 -15.36 -51.69
C THR A 72 -87.86 -15.98 -52.01
N ARG A 73 -87.77 -16.78 -53.07
CA ARG A 73 -86.51 -17.36 -53.54
C ARG A 73 -85.53 -16.28 -53.99
N ALA A 74 -85.99 -15.29 -54.75
CA ALA A 74 -85.16 -14.19 -55.23
C ALA A 74 -84.63 -13.32 -54.07
N THR A 75 -85.46 -12.97 -53.09
CA THR A 75 -85.04 -12.20 -51.92
C THR A 75 -84.07 -12.97 -51.03
N LYS A 76 -84.31 -14.28 -50.83
CA LYS A 76 -83.36 -15.16 -50.14
C LYS A 76 -82.02 -15.19 -50.88
N GLN A 77 -82.05 -15.37 -52.20
CA GLN A 77 -80.84 -15.38 -53.03
C GLN A 77 -80.09 -14.04 -52.96
N ALA A 78 -80.78 -12.91 -53.10
CA ALA A 78 -80.17 -11.59 -53.01
C ALA A 78 -79.53 -11.33 -51.63
N THR A 79 -80.19 -11.77 -50.56
CA THR A 79 -79.64 -11.65 -49.20
C THR A 79 -78.43 -12.56 -49.01
N THR A 80 -78.46 -13.79 -49.53
CA THR A 80 -77.30 -14.69 -49.49
C THR A 80 -76.14 -14.13 -50.29
N ASP A 81 -76.38 -13.56 -51.48
CA ASP A 81 -75.35 -12.97 -52.33
C ASP A 81 -74.71 -11.75 -51.66
N ALA A 82 -75.52 -10.86 -51.05
CA ALA A 82 -75.03 -9.72 -50.28
C ALA A 82 -74.23 -10.15 -49.05
N LYS A 83 -74.69 -11.18 -48.33
CA LYS A 83 -73.96 -11.76 -47.19
C LYS A 83 -72.60 -12.30 -47.63
N LEU A 84 -72.57 -13.07 -48.72
CA LEU A 84 -71.33 -13.62 -49.28
C LEU A 84 -70.35 -12.52 -49.69
N GLN A 85 -70.85 -11.42 -50.25
CA GLN A 85 -70.02 -10.26 -50.59
C GLN A 85 -69.41 -9.61 -49.33
N MET A 86 -70.21 -9.44 -48.27
CA MET A 86 -69.73 -8.91 -46.98
C MET A 86 -68.68 -9.86 -46.36
N ASP A 87 -68.95 -11.16 -46.34
CA ASP A 87 -68.03 -12.18 -45.80
C ASP A 87 -66.69 -12.17 -46.56
N ARG A 88 -66.73 -11.99 -47.89
CA ARG A 88 -65.52 -11.83 -48.71
C ARG A 88 -64.72 -10.58 -48.36
N GLN A 89 -65.39 -9.45 -48.14
CA GLN A 89 -64.71 -8.21 -47.71
C GLN A 89 -64.13 -8.33 -46.30
N GLN A 90 -64.85 -8.99 -45.39
CA GLN A 90 -64.39 -9.23 -44.02
C GLN A 90 -63.14 -10.12 -43.99
N LEU A 91 -63.09 -11.15 -44.83
CA LEU A 91 -61.89 -11.96 -45.00
C LEU A 91 -60.71 -11.12 -45.51
N GLY A 92 -60.96 -10.23 -46.48
CA GLY A 92 -59.94 -9.29 -46.98
C GLY A 92 -59.41 -8.37 -45.89
N LEU A 93 -60.29 -7.80 -45.07
CA LEU A 93 -59.92 -6.96 -43.92
C LEU A 93 -59.11 -7.76 -42.88
N GLN A 94 -59.47 -9.01 -42.62
CA GLN A 94 -58.74 -9.87 -41.70
C GLN A 94 -57.33 -10.21 -42.21
N ASN A 95 -57.17 -10.43 -43.52
CA ASN A 95 -55.86 -10.60 -44.16
C ASN A 95 -54.98 -9.34 -43.96
N PHE A 96 -55.52 -8.14 -44.18
CA PHE A 96 -54.77 -6.90 -43.95
C PHE A 96 -54.40 -6.68 -42.47
N HIS A 97 -55.28 -7.04 -41.54
CA HIS A 97 -54.93 -6.99 -40.11
C HIS A 97 -53.82 -7.97 -39.74
N TYR A 98 -53.81 -9.15 -40.35
CA TYR A 98 -52.72 -10.10 -40.16
C TYR A 98 -51.42 -9.54 -40.71
N GLU A 99 -51.42 -9.04 -41.94
CA GLU A 99 -50.26 -8.43 -42.58
C GLU A 99 -49.71 -7.25 -41.76
N ARG A 100 -50.58 -6.34 -41.31
CA ARG A 100 -50.18 -5.22 -40.44
C ARG A 100 -49.52 -5.71 -39.15
N ARG A 101 -50.13 -6.67 -38.45
CA ARG A 101 -49.53 -7.21 -37.20
C ARG A 101 -48.22 -7.94 -37.45
N HIS A 102 -48.08 -8.60 -38.60
CA HIS A 102 -46.83 -9.26 -38.97
C HIS A 102 -45.74 -8.22 -39.21
N LEU A 103 -46.02 -7.18 -40.00
CA LEU A 103 -45.10 -6.08 -40.26
C LEU A 103 -44.73 -5.33 -38.97
N GLU A 104 -45.71 -5.01 -38.11
CA GLU A 104 -45.45 -4.37 -36.80
C GLU A 104 -44.52 -5.22 -35.91
N LYS A 105 -44.66 -6.55 -35.95
CA LYS A 105 -43.76 -7.46 -35.22
C LYS A 105 -42.35 -7.47 -35.81
N GLU A 106 -42.22 -7.50 -37.14
CA GLU A 106 -40.92 -7.47 -37.80
C GLU A 106 -40.22 -6.12 -37.57
N ILE A 107 -40.95 -5.00 -37.64
CA ILE A 107 -40.41 -3.67 -37.30
C ILE A 107 -39.88 -3.66 -35.88
N ARG A 108 -40.67 -4.12 -34.90
CA ARG A 108 -40.24 -4.16 -33.51
C ARG A 108 -38.99 -5.02 -33.32
N LYS A 109 -38.93 -6.16 -34.01
CA LYS A 109 -37.75 -7.04 -33.99
C LYS A 109 -36.51 -6.35 -34.57
N CYS A 110 -36.67 -5.49 -35.57
CA CYS A 110 -35.58 -4.66 -36.11
C CYS A 110 -35.22 -3.50 -35.17
N GLU A 111 -36.18 -2.91 -34.46
CA GLU A 111 -35.94 -1.82 -33.50
C GLU A 111 -35.29 -2.31 -32.20
N GLU A 112 -35.65 -3.51 -31.75
CA GLU A 112 -35.04 -4.20 -30.59
C GLU A 112 -33.67 -4.80 -30.93
N PHE A 113 -33.17 -4.62 -32.15
CA PHE A 113 -31.83 -5.07 -32.52
C PHE A 113 -30.79 -4.22 -31.80
N ASP A 114 -30.25 -4.78 -30.72
CA ASP A 114 -29.11 -4.23 -30.03
C ASP A 114 -27.81 -4.75 -30.67
N SER A 115 -26.84 -3.86 -30.82
CA SER A 115 -25.56 -4.18 -31.45
C SER A 115 -24.45 -4.12 -30.42
N ILE A 116 -23.49 -5.04 -30.54
CA ILE A 116 -22.39 -5.22 -29.59
C ILE A 116 -21.60 -3.93 -29.35
N TYR A 117 -21.55 -3.00 -30.32
CA TYR A 117 -20.83 -1.73 -30.16
C TYR A 117 -21.43 -0.80 -29.11
N GLN A 118 -22.73 -0.93 -28.78
CA GLN A 118 -23.43 -0.05 -27.83
C GLN A 118 -22.97 -0.29 -26.38
N ASP A 119 -22.46 -1.47 -26.08
CA ASP A 119 -21.94 -1.85 -24.75
C ASP A 119 -20.43 -1.63 -24.60
N ILE A 120 -19.73 -1.17 -25.64
CA ILE A 120 -18.27 -0.99 -25.60
C ILE A 120 -17.95 0.31 -24.86
N ASN A 121 -17.07 0.23 -23.85
CA ASN A 121 -16.48 1.41 -23.24
C ASN A 121 -15.58 2.12 -24.25
N LEU A 122 -16.09 3.19 -24.86
CA LEU A 122 -15.37 4.03 -25.80
C LEU A 122 -14.72 5.21 -25.09
N VAL A 123 -13.57 5.64 -25.60
CA VAL A 123 -12.96 6.90 -25.19
C VAL A 123 -13.96 8.05 -25.44
N PRO A 124 -14.16 8.97 -24.47
CA PRO A 124 -15.07 10.11 -24.65
C PRO A 124 -14.76 10.90 -25.92
N GLN A 125 -15.81 11.45 -26.55
CA GLN A 125 -15.68 12.15 -27.84
C GLN A 125 -14.68 13.32 -27.78
N GLU A 126 -14.57 14.02 -26.66
CA GLU A 126 -13.60 15.10 -26.44
C GLU A 126 -12.14 14.62 -26.54
N ASP A 127 -11.86 13.47 -25.94
CA ASP A 127 -10.54 12.84 -25.95
C ASP A 127 -10.21 12.27 -27.35
N PHE A 128 -11.21 11.72 -28.05
CA PHE A 128 -11.08 11.27 -29.43
C PHE A 128 -10.72 12.42 -30.38
N LEU A 129 -11.45 13.54 -30.30
CA LEU A 129 -11.20 14.72 -31.15
C LEU A 129 -9.79 15.30 -30.96
N THR A 130 -9.21 15.10 -29.77
CA THR A 130 -7.88 15.64 -29.41
C THR A 130 -6.75 14.68 -29.77
N ARG A 131 -6.94 13.37 -29.62
CA ARG A 131 -5.90 12.34 -29.83
C ARG A 131 -5.90 11.75 -31.24
N ALA A 132 -7.04 11.76 -31.92
CA ALA A 132 -7.15 11.18 -33.26
C ALA A 132 -6.58 12.13 -34.34
N PRO A 133 -6.01 11.58 -35.43
CA PRO A 133 -5.62 12.34 -36.61
C PRO A 133 -6.78 13.20 -37.15
N ALA A 134 -6.48 14.42 -37.60
CA ALA A 134 -7.48 15.37 -38.10
C ALA A 134 -8.32 14.84 -39.29
N GLU A 135 -7.78 13.88 -40.04
CA GLU A 135 -8.48 13.22 -41.15
C GLU A 135 -9.72 12.43 -40.70
N LEU A 136 -9.72 11.90 -39.46
CA LEU A 136 -10.80 11.07 -38.90
C LEU A 136 -11.88 11.92 -38.19
N THR A 137 -11.57 13.16 -37.81
CA THR A 137 -12.45 14.05 -37.03
C THR A 137 -13.19 15.07 -37.89
N SER A 138 -12.86 15.18 -39.17
CA SER A 138 -13.39 16.19 -40.10
C SER A 138 -14.79 15.88 -40.66
N THR A 139 -15.33 14.70 -40.38
CA THR A 139 -16.62 14.25 -40.94
C THR A 139 -17.81 14.78 -40.13
N THR A 140 -18.77 15.42 -40.80
CA THR A 140 -19.97 16.01 -40.17
C THR A 140 -21.06 14.98 -39.85
N ASP A 141 -21.04 13.80 -40.49
CA ASP A 141 -22.05 12.75 -40.30
C ASP A 141 -21.83 11.98 -38.98
N PRO A 142 -22.81 11.97 -38.04
CA PRO A 142 -22.68 11.28 -36.76
C PRO A 142 -22.36 9.78 -36.87
N HIS A 143 -22.90 9.10 -37.88
CA HIS A 143 -22.65 7.66 -38.06
C HIS A 143 -21.21 7.38 -38.50
N GLN A 144 -20.68 8.18 -39.42
CA GLN A 144 -19.29 8.08 -39.85
C GLN A 144 -18.30 8.45 -38.73
N LEU A 145 -18.67 9.43 -37.89
CA LEU A 145 -17.88 9.77 -36.70
C LEU A 145 -17.79 8.58 -35.73
N MET A 146 -18.90 7.87 -35.50
CA MET A 146 -18.91 6.66 -34.67
C MET A 146 -18.02 5.55 -35.25
N ILE A 147 -18.06 5.31 -36.58
CA ILE A 147 -17.17 4.33 -37.22
C ILE A 147 -15.70 4.72 -37.04
N ASN A 148 -15.35 5.98 -37.31
CA ASN A 148 -13.98 6.48 -37.16
C ASN A 148 -13.48 6.36 -35.70
N GLN A 149 -14.38 6.59 -34.73
CA GLN A 149 -14.08 6.40 -33.31
C GLN A 149 -13.80 4.94 -32.97
N LEU A 150 -14.59 4.00 -33.51
CA LEU A 150 -14.40 2.56 -33.32
C LEU A 150 -13.10 2.06 -33.96
N ASP A 151 -12.78 2.52 -35.18
CA ASP A 151 -11.55 2.15 -35.87
C ASP A 151 -10.31 2.69 -35.14
N PHE A 152 -10.38 3.92 -34.62
CA PHE A 152 -9.32 4.47 -33.80
C PHE A 152 -9.13 3.68 -32.50
N GLU A 153 -10.22 3.39 -31.78
CA GLU A 153 -10.19 2.57 -30.56
C GLU A 153 -9.58 1.19 -30.81
N LEU A 154 -9.96 0.54 -31.91
CA LEU A 154 -9.39 -0.75 -32.31
C LEU A 154 -7.87 -0.63 -32.55
N SER A 155 -7.44 0.41 -33.27
CA SER A 155 -6.02 0.64 -33.55
C SER A 155 -5.21 0.88 -32.27
N GLU A 156 -5.76 1.64 -31.32
CA GLU A 156 -5.13 1.92 -30.03
C GLU A 156 -5.07 0.66 -29.16
N ARG A 157 -6.13 -0.15 -29.13
CA ARG A 157 -6.15 -1.43 -28.41
C ARG A 157 -5.13 -2.40 -28.96
N LEU A 158 -4.99 -2.51 -30.28
CA LEU A 158 -3.96 -3.34 -30.90
C LEU A 158 -2.54 -2.84 -30.59
N ARG A 159 -2.34 -1.51 -30.56
CA ARG A 159 -1.05 -0.93 -30.15
C ARG A 159 -0.72 -1.27 -28.71
N LEU A 160 -1.67 -1.08 -27.80
CA LEU A 160 -1.51 -1.37 -26.37
C LEU A 160 -1.31 -2.87 -26.11
N GLU A 161 -2.05 -3.74 -26.80
CA GLU A 161 -1.86 -5.19 -26.71
C GLU A 161 -0.43 -5.58 -27.10
N LYS A 162 0.09 -5.03 -28.21
CA LYS A 162 1.48 -5.24 -28.61
C LYS A 162 2.48 -4.74 -27.56
N GLU A 163 2.31 -3.53 -27.06
CA GLU A 163 3.20 -2.96 -26.04
C GLU A 163 3.17 -3.78 -24.74
N THR A 164 1.99 -4.22 -24.29
CA THR A 164 1.87 -5.08 -23.11
C THR A 164 2.52 -6.45 -23.32
N SER A 165 2.39 -7.04 -24.51
CA SER A 165 3.08 -8.28 -24.87
C SER A 165 4.61 -8.10 -24.84
N ASP A 166 5.12 -7.04 -25.48
CA ASP A 166 6.56 -6.74 -25.53
C ASP A 166 7.14 -6.49 -24.12
N LEU A 167 6.42 -5.73 -23.29
CA LEU A 167 6.79 -5.50 -21.89
C LEU A 167 6.76 -6.77 -21.05
N HIS A 168 5.78 -7.66 -21.28
CA HIS A 168 5.70 -8.93 -20.58
C HIS A 168 6.86 -9.87 -20.94
N GLU A 169 7.25 -9.92 -22.21
CA GLU A 169 8.45 -10.63 -22.64
C GLU A 169 9.72 -10.08 -21.99
N LEU A 170 9.87 -8.74 -21.96
CA LEU A 170 11.01 -8.09 -21.32
C LEU A 170 11.05 -8.38 -19.82
N GLN A 171 9.90 -8.32 -19.14
CA GLN A 171 9.77 -8.69 -17.74
C GLN A 171 10.24 -10.12 -17.49
N SER A 172 9.80 -11.08 -18.30
CA SER A 172 10.20 -12.48 -18.19
C SER A 172 11.71 -12.66 -18.41
N LYS A 173 12.28 -11.98 -19.42
CA LYS A 173 13.74 -11.97 -19.67
C LYS A 173 14.53 -11.46 -18.46
N LEU A 174 14.17 -10.28 -17.95
CA LEU A 174 14.83 -9.67 -16.79
C LEU A 174 14.68 -10.49 -15.50
N LEU A 175 13.55 -11.17 -15.31
CA LEU A 175 13.35 -12.06 -14.18
C LEU A 175 14.26 -13.29 -14.26
N ASN A 176 14.45 -13.86 -15.46
CA ASN A 176 15.35 -14.98 -15.65
C ASN A 176 16.82 -14.59 -15.50
N GLU A 177 17.22 -13.42 -16.00
CA GLU A 177 18.57 -12.86 -15.78
C GLU A 177 18.85 -12.64 -14.30
N ASN A 178 17.92 -12.06 -13.56
CA ASN A 178 18.06 -11.88 -12.11
C ASN A 178 18.16 -13.21 -11.37
N LYS A 179 17.35 -14.21 -11.74
CA LYS A 179 17.44 -15.55 -11.14
C LYS A 179 18.81 -16.18 -11.40
N ARG A 180 19.32 -16.07 -12.63
CA ARG A 180 20.64 -16.59 -13.00
C ARG A 180 21.75 -15.89 -12.23
N ALA A 181 21.75 -14.56 -12.19
CA ALA A 181 22.75 -13.79 -11.45
C ALA A 181 22.73 -14.11 -9.94
N LYS A 182 21.55 -14.30 -9.36
CA LYS A 182 21.42 -14.75 -7.96
C LYS A 182 22.03 -16.13 -7.74
N ALA A 183 21.73 -17.09 -8.61
CA ALA A 183 22.30 -18.44 -8.50
C ALA A 183 23.84 -18.44 -8.66
N GLU A 184 24.37 -17.61 -9.57
CA GLU A 184 25.82 -17.42 -9.74
C GLU A 184 26.45 -16.80 -8.48
N LEU A 185 25.80 -15.80 -7.87
CA LEU A 185 26.26 -15.21 -6.62
C LEU A 185 26.22 -16.20 -5.44
N GLU A 186 25.16 -17.00 -5.32
CA GLU A 186 25.05 -18.03 -4.28
C GLU A 186 26.13 -19.12 -4.44
N SER A 187 26.43 -19.52 -5.68
CA SER A 187 27.54 -20.44 -5.97
C SER A 187 28.88 -19.84 -5.57
N LEU A 188 29.15 -18.58 -5.94
CA LEU A 188 30.39 -17.89 -5.61
C LEU A 188 30.55 -17.70 -4.11
N ASP A 189 29.47 -17.37 -3.39
CA ASP A 189 29.50 -17.24 -1.93
C ASP A 189 29.86 -18.58 -1.26
N GLY A 190 29.31 -19.69 -1.75
CA GLY A 190 29.68 -21.04 -1.32
C GLY A 190 31.16 -21.37 -1.56
N GLU A 191 31.72 -21.01 -2.72
CA GLU A 191 33.14 -21.19 -3.03
C GLU A 191 34.04 -20.33 -2.11
N LEU A 192 33.67 -19.07 -1.88
CA LEU A 192 34.38 -18.16 -0.99
C LEU A 192 34.37 -18.66 0.46
N GLU A 193 33.25 -19.17 0.94
CA GLU A 193 33.18 -19.79 2.28
C GLU A 193 34.12 -20.97 2.42
N GLN A 194 34.19 -21.85 1.41
CA GLN A 194 35.09 -23.00 1.42
C GLN A 194 36.55 -22.54 1.43
N PHE A 195 36.89 -21.53 0.62
CA PHE A 195 38.23 -20.94 0.60
C PHE A 195 38.61 -20.35 1.96
N LEU A 196 37.72 -19.58 2.59
CA LEU A 196 37.95 -18.99 3.91
C LEU A 196 38.19 -20.09 4.95
N LYS A 197 37.33 -21.11 5.01
CA LYS A 197 37.48 -22.25 5.92
C LYS A 197 38.80 -22.99 5.72
N GLY A 198 39.22 -23.20 4.47
CA GLY A 198 40.52 -23.81 4.16
C GLY A 198 41.71 -22.94 4.56
N SER A 199 41.57 -21.61 4.51
CA SER A 199 42.65 -20.67 4.81
C SER A 199 42.97 -20.52 6.31
N ILE A 200 42.09 -20.97 7.22
CA ILE A 200 42.25 -20.80 8.68
C ILE A 200 43.57 -21.40 9.18
N GLN A 201 43.92 -22.62 8.74
CA GLN A 201 45.15 -23.28 9.19
C GLN A 201 46.41 -22.52 8.73
N LEU A 202 46.37 -21.94 7.53
CA LEU A 202 47.45 -21.11 7.01
C LEU A 202 47.55 -19.77 7.76
N GLN A 203 46.41 -19.17 8.10
CA GLN A 203 46.35 -17.96 8.92
C GLN A 203 46.98 -18.18 10.30
N GLU A 204 46.70 -19.31 10.94
CA GLU A 204 47.30 -19.71 12.22
C GLU A 204 48.82 -19.92 12.10
N ALA A 205 49.26 -20.64 11.06
CA ALA A 205 50.68 -20.88 10.80
C ALA A 205 51.47 -19.59 10.55
N LEU A 206 50.88 -18.63 9.81
CA LEU A 206 51.48 -17.33 9.51
C LEU A 206 51.25 -16.28 10.60
N LYS A 207 50.44 -16.60 11.63
CA LYS A 207 50.00 -15.66 12.68
C LYS A 207 49.33 -14.40 12.11
N ILE A 208 48.56 -14.53 11.03
CA ILE A 208 47.82 -13.43 10.39
C ILE A 208 46.32 -13.70 10.55
N PRO A 209 45.65 -13.16 11.60
CA PRO A 209 44.27 -13.49 11.92
C PRO A 209 43.28 -12.68 11.08
N ILE A 210 43.20 -12.97 9.78
CA ILE A 210 42.33 -12.27 8.82
C ILE A 210 40.86 -12.48 9.17
N ASP A 211 40.44 -13.72 9.44
CA ASP A 211 39.04 -14.04 9.76
C ASP A 211 38.58 -13.44 11.09
N ALA A 212 39.44 -13.42 12.10
CA ALA A 212 39.12 -12.79 13.37
C ALA A 212 38.97 -11.27 13.22
N THR A 213 39.83 -10.64 12.39
CA THR A 213 39.76 -9.21 12.08
C THR A 213 38.48 -8.89 11.30
N ARG A 214 38.11 -9.74 10.33
CA ARG A 214 36.88 -9.61 9.56
C ARG A 214 35.64 -9.73 10.44
N LYS A 215 35.55 -10.75 11.31
CA LYS A 215 34.44 -10.91 12.26
C LYS A 215 34.28 -9.69 13.18
N LYS A 216 35.39 -9.12 13.67
CA LYS A 216 35.37 -7.88 14.44
C LYS A 216 34.87 -6.69 13.61
N SER A 217 35.29 -6.59 12.35
CA SER A 217 34.81 -5.55 11.44
C SER A 217 33.32 -5.70 11.10
N ASP A 218 32.83 -6.92 10.92
CA ASP A 218 31.43 -7.21 10.63
C ASP A 218 30.55 -6.90 11.84
N ALA A 219 30.99 -7.26 13.05
CA ALA A 219 30.33 -6.87 14.30
C ALA A 219 30.35 -5.34 14.50
N ALA A 220 31.43 -4.66 14.13
CA ALA A 220 31.52 -3.20 14.23
C ALA A 220 30.51 -2.46 13.34
N ARG A 221 30.08 -3.06 12.22
CA ARG A 221 29.03 -2.47 11.36
C ARG A 221 27.66 -2.40 12.05
N LEU A 222 27.45 -3.19 13.11
CA LEU A 222 26.22 -3.23 13.89
C LEU A 222 26.24 -2.27 15.10
N LEU A 223 27.37 -1.59 15.36
CA LEU A 223 27.48 -0.65 16.48
C LEU A 223 26.75 0.68 16.19
N PRO A 224 26.14 1.31 17.21
CA PRO A 224 25.68 2.69 17.13
C PRO A 224 26.86 3.62 16.85
N MET A 225 26.62 4.72 16.14
CA MET A 225 27.67 5.66 15.75
C MET A 225 28.59 6.08 16.91
N PRO A 226 28.10 6.39 18.14
CA PRO A 226 28.97 6.74 19.26
C PRO A 226 29.94 5.63 19.65
N LEU A 227 29.46 4.38 19.72
CA LEU A 227 30.30 3.23 20.05
C LEU A 227 31.23 2.84 18.89
N PHE A 228 30.81 3.03 17.64
CA PHE A 228 31.65 2.81 16.47
C PHE A 228 32.86 3.75 16.44
N VAL A 229 32.64 5.04 16.72
CA VAL A 229 33.72 6.04 16.82
C VAL A 229 34.71 5.65 17.92
N LEU A 230 34.21 5.29 19.11
CA LEU A 230 35.04 4.80 20.21
C LEU A 230 35.84 3.55 19.81
N PHE A 231 35.18 2.57 19.19
CA PHE A 231 35.81 1.34 18.72
C PHE A 231 36.94 1.65 17.74
N ARG A 232 36.74 2.56 16.79
CA ARG A 232 37.77 2.94 15.82
C ARG A 232 38.95 3.65 16.46
N HIS A 233 38.70 4.59 17.38
CA HIS A 233 39.74 5.26 18.16
C HIS A 233 40.55 4.27 18.99
N ALA A 234 39.86 3.33 19.66
CA ALA A 234 40.49 2.32 20.51
C ALA A 234 41.29 1.29 19.69
N LEU A 235 40.76 0.86 18.55
CA LEU A 235 41.45 -0.05 17.64
C LEU A 235 42.75 0.60 17.12
N GLY A 236 42.67 1.84 16.62
CA GLY A 236 43.84 2.56 16.13
C GLY A 236 44.91 2.79 17.21
N TYR A 237 44.50 3.08 18.46
CA TYR A 237 45.43 3.16 19.58
C TYR A 237 46.06 1.78 19.90
N SER A 238 45.29 0.70 19.88
CA SER A 238 45.81 -0.65 20.14
C SER A 238 46.85 -1.07 19.11
N GLU A 239 46.66 -0.72 17.83
CA GLU A 239 47.59 -1.01 16.74
C GLU A 239 48.85 -0.15 16.82
N ALA A 240 48.72 1.14 17.15
CA ALA A 240 49.85 2.06 17.24
C ALA A 240 50.77 1.82 18.45
N PHE A 241 50.24 1.24 19.53
CA PHE A 241 50.96 1.04 20.80
C PHE A 241 51.03 -0.43 21.21
N ASP A 242 51.37 -1.33 20.28
CA ASP A 242 51.69 -2.75 20.51
C ASP A 242 50.68 -3.49 21.42
N HIS A 243 49.38 -3.30 21.18
CA HIS A 243 48.29 -3.96 21.92
C HIS A 243 48.35 -3.76 23.45
N THR A 244 48.82 -2.59 23.89
CA THR A 244 48.74 -2.16 25.30
C THR A 244 47.32 -2.07 25.86
N ILE A 245 46.33 -2.05 24.96
CA ILE A 245 44.93 -2.29 25.24
C ILE A 245 44.39 -3.36 24.29
N ILE A 246 43.36 -4.09 24.71
CA ILE A 246 42.60 -5.03 23.90
C ILE A 246 41.18 -4.46 23.76
N VAL A 247 40.67 -4.42 22.53
CA VAL A 247 39.34 -3.92 22.21
C VAL A 247 38.48 -5.08 21.71
N ASP A 248 37.29 -5.19 22.28
CA ASP A 248 36.33 -6.24 21.97
C ASP A 248 34.90 -5.68 21.86
N ILE A 249 34.06 -6.34 21.08
CA ILE A 249 32.64 -6.00 20.92
C ILE A 249 31.85 -7.14 21.55
N GLN A 250 31.05 -6.83 22.57
CA GLN A 250 30.28 -7.82 23.32
C GLN A 250 28.78 -7.56 23.17
N GLY A 251 27.98 -8.62 23.20
CA GLY A 251 26.53 -8.53 23.10
C GLY A 251 25.92 -9.42 22.01
N ASP A 252 24.62 -9.23 21.76
CA ASP A 252 23.86 -10.03 20.80
C ASP A 252 23.83 -9.36 19.42
N THR A 253 24.53 -9.96 18.46
CA THR A 253 24.61 -9.48 17.07
C THR A 253 23.29 -9.65 16.31
N ILE A 254 22.45 -10.61 16.68
CA ILE A 254 21.15 -10.87 16.04
C ILE A 254 20.16 -9.79 16.47
N ALA A 255 20.12 -9.49 17.77
CA ALA A 255 19.30 -8.40 18.31
C ALA A 255 19.75 -7.04 17.75
N ALA A 256 21.06 -6.82 17.58
CA ALA A 256 21.59 -5.59 17.00
C ALA A 256 21.24 -5.41 15.51
N ALA A 257 21.30 -6.46 14.71
CA ALA A 257 20.87 -6.43 13.30
C ALA A 257 19.37 -6.09 13.18
N SER A 258 18.54 -6.62 14.09
CA SER A 258 17.11 -6.29 14.16
C SER A 258 16.89 -4.84 14.58
N PHE A 259 17.73 -4.31 15.48
CA PHE A 259 17.67 -2.91 15.94
C PHE A 259 17.93 -1.91 14.80
N LEU A 260 18.85 -2.23 13.88
CA LEU A 260 19.12 -1.41 12.68
C LEU A 260 17.94 -1.36 11.71
N GLN A 261 17.22 -2.47 11.52
CA GLN A 261 16.03 -2.50 10.65
C GLN A 261 14.91 -1.60 11.20
N VAL A 262 14.69 -1.61 12.51
CA VAL A 262 13.66 -0.80 13.16
C VAL A 262 13.94 0.70 13.02
N GLN A 263 15.20 1.14 13.13
CA GLN A 263 15.58 2.55 12.95
C GLN A 263 15.51 3.05 11.49
N SER A 264 15.50 2.15 10.51
CA SER A 264 15.46 2.50 9.07
C SER A 264 14.05 2.64 8.47
N THR A 265 12.99 2.43 9.27
CA THR A 265 11.63 2.75 8.86
C THR A 265 11.35 4.25 9.07
N PRO A 266 10.97 5.02 8.04
CA PRO A 266 10.69 6.43 8.21
C PRO A 266 9.45 6.59 9.08
N THR A 267 9.64 7.17 10.26
CA THR A 267 8.54 7.73 11.06
C THR A 267 7.90 8.86 10.24
N PRO A 268 6.57 8.92 10.12
CA PRO A 268 5.92 10.05 9.47
C PRO A 268 6.23 11.33 10.25
N SER A 269 6.76 12.28 9.51
CA SER A 269 7.16 13.64 9.90
C SER A 269 6.20 14.34 10.87
N SER A 270 6.72 14.75 12.01
CA SER A 270 6.26 15.94 12.75
C SER A 270 7.07 17.13 12.23
N SER A 271 6.42 17.95 11.41
CA SER A 271 6.92 19.24 10.93
C SER A 271 7.13 20.21 12.07
N LEU A 272 8.28 20.89 12.10
CA LEU A 272 8.41 22.32 12.44
C LEU A 272 9.82 22.79 12.08
N ALA A 273 9.90 23.55 10.98
CA ALA A 273 10.94 24.53 10.69
C ALA A 273 10.17 25.85 10.40
N PRO A 274 10.74 27.08 10.52
CA PRO A 274 11.96 27.42 9.79
C PRO A 274 12.89 28.49 10.42
N GLN A 275 13.95 28.77 9.64
CA GLN A 275 14.88 29.92 9.66
C GLN A 275 16.16 29.67 10.47
N SER A 276 17.37 29.91 9.98
CA SER A 276 17.85 30.64 8.79
C SER A 276 19.35 30.34 8.64
N GLN A 277 19.88 30.25 7.41
CA GLN A 277 21.11 30.94 6.98
C GLN A 277 21.51 30.57 5.54
N GLN A 278 22.19 31.53 4.93
CA GLN A 278 22.37 31.75 3.51
C GLN A 278 23.29 30.73 2.83
N ALA A 279 22.96 30.50 1.56
CA ALA A 279 23.82 29.87 0.58
C ALA A 279 25.05 30.73 0.27
N LEU A 280 26.22 30.09 0.21
CA LEU A 280 27.38 30.55 -0.52
C LEU A 280 27.79 29.43 -1.48
N SER A 281 27.88 29.80 -2.75
CA SER A 281 28.10 28.98 -3.93
C SER A 281 29.59 28.92 -4.31
N VAL A 282 30.11 27.70 -4.58
CA VAL A 282 31.31 27.45 -5.41
C VAL A 282 31.13 26.10 -6.14
N PRO A 283 31.58 25.92 -7.41
CA PRO A 283 31.16 24.83 -8.31
C PRO A 283 32.27 23.74 -8.46
N PRO A 284 32.19 22.76 -9.40
CA PRO A 284 32.41 21.34 -9.10
C PRO A 284 33.84 20.85 -9.39
N SER A 285 34.24 19.78 -8.72
CA SER A 285 35.39 18.95 -9.13
C SER A 285 35.08 17.49 -8.85
N ALA A 286 35.22 16.68 -9.89
CA ALA A 286 34.88 15.27 -9.96
C ALA A 286 35.76 14.40 -9.03
N SER A 287 35.16 13.37 -8.42
CA SER A 287 35.50 11.96 -8.70
C SER A 287 34.81 10.99 -7.74
N THR A 288 34.03 10.10 -8.34
CA THR A 288 33.89 8.66 -8.06
C THR A 288 33.79 8.19 -6.59
N ALA A 289 32.58 7.85 -6.17
CA ALA A 289 32.27 6.57 -5.53
C ALA A 289 30.73 6.38 -5.45
N SER A 290 30.21 5.42 -6.20
CA SER A 290 28.81 4.99 -6.15
C SER A 290 28.52 4.21 -4.86
N PRO A 291 27.39 4.43 -4.16
CA PRO A 291 26.85 3.45 -3.24
C PRO A 291 25.89 2.50 -3.97
N LEU A 292 26.18 1.21 -3.86
CA LEU A 292 25.39 0.09 -4.36
C LEU A 292 24.01 0.03 -3.69
N LEU A 293 22.99 -0.15 -4.53
CA LEU A 293 21.60 -0.41 -4.19
C LEU A 293 21.44 -1.73 -3.43
N THR A 294 20.78 -1.69 -2.28
CA THR A 294 20.20 -2.87 -1.61
C THR A 294 18.79 -3.15 -2.12
N PRO A 295 18.40 -4.41 -2.37
CA PRO A 295 17.07 -4.74 -2.88
C PRO A 295 16.02 -4.75 -1.76
N ARG A 296 14.93 -4.01 -1.98
CA ARG A 296 13.76 -3.93 -1.11
C ARG A 296 12.80 -5.06 -1.49
N LEU A 297 12.70 -6.11 -0.67
CA LEU A 297 11.67 -7.15 -0.77
C LEU A 297 10.40 -6.65 -0.07
N THR A 298 9.40 -6.23 -0.83
CA THR A 298 8.05 -5.99 -0.33
C THR A 298 7.19 -7.23 -0.57
N SER A 299 6.74 -7.88 0.51
CA SER A 299 5.68 -8.88 0.44
C SER A 299 4.35 -8.20 0.12
N ILE A 300 3.78 -8.49 -1.04
CA ILE A 300 2.39 -8.16 -1.34
C ILE A 300 1.56 -9.38 -0.94
N ARG A 301 0.66 -9.16 0.02
CA ARG A 301 -0.41 -10.07 0.39
C ARG A 301 -1.48 -10.01 -0.70
N ASP A 302 -1.78 -11.15 -1.31
CA ASP A 302 -3.00 -11.35 -2.07
C ASP A 302 -4.20 -11.33 -1.12
N SER A 303 -5.18 -10.48 -1.40
CA SER A 303 -6.51 -10.55 -0.83
C SER A 303 -7.50 -10.54 -1.98
N ALA A 304 -8.03 -11.73 -2.26
CA ALA A 304 -9.16 -11.94 -3.16
C ALA A 304 -10.43 -11.40 -2.48
N ALA A 305 -11.20 -10.60 -3.21
CA ALA A 305 -12.52 -10.13 -2.82
C ALA A 305 -13.56 -10.61 -3.83
N GLN A 306 -14.74 -10.98 -3.29
CA GLN A 306 -16.13 -10.85 -3.79
C GLN A 306 -16.97 -12.05 -3.28
N PRO A 307 -18.31 -11.98 -3.19
CA PRO A 307 -19.21 -10.87 -2.82
C PRO A 307 -20.35 -11.30 -1.85
N SER A 308 -21.05 -10.37 -1.16
CA SER A 308 -22.48 -10.53 -0.81
C SER A 308 -23.11 -9.36 -0.01
N SER A 309 -24.21 -8.83 -0.58
CA SER A 309 -25.51 -8.43 0.02
C SER A 309 -25.62 -7.61 1.33
N ASP A 310 -26.18 -6.40 1.18
CA ASP A 310 -27.16 -5.75 2.10
C ASP A 310 -28.42 -6.65 2.27
N PRO A 311 -29.35 -6.47 3.25
CA PRO A 311 -29.76 -5.19 3.88
C PRO A 311 -30.10 -5.24 5.39
N GLY A 312 -30.29 -4.06 6.02
CA GLY A 312 -31.15 -3.97 7.22
C GLY A 312 -30.89 -2.83 8.21
N THR A 313 -31.58 -1.70 8.02
CA THR A 313 -32.00 -0.78 9.10
C THR A 313 -32.92 -1.49 10.12
N PRO A 314 -32.90 -1.12 11.42
CA PRO A 314 -33.83 -0.08 11.90
C PRO A 314 -33.34 0.82 13.08
N ARG A 315 -33.75 2.09 13.06
CA ARG A 315 -34.05 2.97 14.25
C ARG A 315 -35.37 2.48 14.93
N PRO A 316 -35.86 2.94 16.11
CA PRO A 316 -35.63 4.21 16.86
C PRO A 316 -35.53 4.03 18.41
N ASN A 317 -35.23 5.01 19.26
CA ASN A 317 -36.09 6.06 19.87
C ASN A 317 -35.16 6.88 20.80
N HIS A 318 -35.14 8.22 20.77
CA HIS A 318 -36.09 9.21 21.33
C HIS A 318 -35.98 9.35 22.86
N ASP A 319 -35.54 10.54 23.29
CA ASP A 319 -35.82 11.30 24.54
C ASP A 319 -34.69 12.36 24.64
N ARG A 320 -34.85 13.60 24.16
CA ARG A 320 -35.50 14.76 24.82
C ARG A 320 -35.29 14.77 26.33
N ASP A 321 -34.39 15.64 26.79
CA ASP A 321 -34.72 16.69 27.74
C ASP A 321 -33.69 17.83 27.65
N ASP A 322 -34.20 19.01 27.98
CA ASP A 322 -33.67 20.33 27.73
C ASP A 322 -32.46 20.74 28.60
N ASP A 323 -31.77 21.75 28.09
CA ASP A 323 -31.37 22.97 28.81
C ASP A 323 -29.88 23.27 29.07
N ASP A 324 -29.63 24.55 28.84
CA ASP A 324 -28.60 25.47 29.28
C ASP A 324 -27.21 25.57 28.62
N GLY A 325 -26.89 26.82 28.29
CA GLY A 325 -25.73 27.25 27.54
C GLY A 325 -24.44 27.34 28.36
N GLY A 326 -23.31 27.26 27.67
CA GLY A 326 -22.01 27.47 28.28
C GLY A 326 -20.87 27.27 27.31
N SER A 327 -20.46 28.34 26.65
CA SER A 327 -19.24 28.40 25.84
C SER A 327 -18.01 28.08 26.70
N THR A 328 -17.35 26.94 26.46
CA THR A 328 -15.94 26.76 26.83
C THR A 328 -15.19 26.01 25.74
N ALA A 329 -14.21 26.69 25.14
CA ALA A 329 -13.30 26.14 24.15
C ALA A 329 -12.41 25.06 24.79
N LYS A 330 -12.71 23.79 24.53
CA LYS A 330 -11.81 22.66 24.85
C LYS A 330 -10.66 22.63 23.84
N LYS A 331 -9.52 23.21 24.21
CA LYS A 331 -8.21 22.85 23.64
C LYS A 331 -7.98 21.36 23.88
N HIS A 332 -7.97 20.56 22.82
CA HIS A 332 -7.45 19.20 22.86
C HIS A 332 -5.93 19.27 23.12
N LYS A 333 -5.53 19.10 24.38
CA LYS A 333 -4.14 18.85 24.77
C LYS A 333 -3.84 17.39 24.44
N ALA A 334 -3.07 17.15 23.37
CA ALA A 334 -2.53 15.84 23.09
C ALA A 334 -1.67 15.40 24.29
N ARG A 335 -2.15 14.41 25.04
CA ARG A 335 -1.37 13.73 26.07
C ARG A 335 -0.32 12.88 25.34
N HIS A 336 0.92 13.37 25.28
CA HIS A 336 2.06 12.46 25.19
C HIS A 336 2.06 11.65 26.51
N GLY A 337 1.97 10.33 26.41
CA GLY A 337 2.16 9.48 27.57
C GLY A 337 3.63 9.49 27.94
N THR A 338 3.94 9.91 29.15
CA THR A 338 5.28 9.80 29.74
C THR A 338 5.71 8.33 29.67
N MET A 339 6.86 8.06 29.04
CA MET A 339 7.40 6.70 28.97
C MET A 339 7.75 6.22 30.39
N PRO A 340 7.51 4.95 30.74
CA PRO A 340 7.94 4.43 32.04
C PRO A 340 9.46 4.54 32.19
N ALA A 341 9.94 4.83 33.41
CA ALA A 341 11.35 5.14 33.70
C ALA A 341 12.33 4.10 33.11
N ASP A 342 11.98 2.82 33.21
CA ASP A 342 12.79 1.69 32.71
C ASP A 342 13.01 1.72 31.19
N GLN A 343 12.10 2.34 30.43
CA GLN A 343 12.19 2.43 28.97
C GLN A 343 13.31 3.39 28.52
N TYR A 344 13.62 4.43 29.31
CA TYR A 344 14.71 5.36 29.00
C TYR A 344 16.09 4.70 29.09
N TYR A 345 16.25 3.73 30.01
CA TYR A 345 17.50 3.01 30.23
C TYR A 345 17.68 1.77 29.35
N LYS A 346 16.86 1.62 28.30
CA LYS A 346 17.04 0.55 27.31
C LYS A 346 18.38 0.70 26.61
N ARG A 347 19.26 -0.29 26.80
CA ARG A 347 20.60 -0.34 26.20
C ARG A 347 20.56 -0.86 24.77
N HIS A 348 21.51 -0.39 23.97
CA HIS A 348 21.83 -1.03 22.70
C HIS A 348 22.32 -2.48 22.94
N PRO A 349 21.96 -3.47 22.10
CA PRO A 349 22.34 -4.87 22.30
C PRO A 349 23.85 -5.16 22.22
N LEU A 350 24.63 -4.23 21.66
CA LEU A 350 26.09 -4.30 21.58
C LEU A 350 26.75 -3.24 22.45
N GLU A 351 27.83 -3.64 23.11
CA GLU A 351 28.67 -2.87 24.01
C GLU A 351 30.13 -2.98 23.55
N VAL A 352 30.92 -1.93 23.79
CA VAL A 352 32.36 -1.92 23.48
C VAL A 352 33.14 -2.11 24.76
N VAL A 353 34.05 -3.07 24.77
CA VAL A 353 34.87 -3.40 25.93
C VAL A 353 36.32 -3.07 25.64
N ILE A 354 36.94 -2.29 26.53
CA ILE A 354 38.36 -1.93 26.47
C ILE A 354 39.06 -2.53 27.70
N THR A 355 39.95 -3.48 27.44
CA THR A 355 40.79 -4.10 28.46
C THR A 355 42.17 -3.43 28.44
N ILE A 356 42.57 -2.86 29.57
CA ILE A 356 43.84 -2.18 29.75
C ILE A 356 44.82 -3.13 30.41
N ASN A 357 46.00 -3.29 29.80
CA ASN A 357 47.05 -4.19 30.28
C ASN A 357 48.06 -3.48 31.20
N LYS A 358 48.75 -4.24 32.06
CA LYS A 358 49.82 -3.73 32.93
C LYS A 358 51.03 -3.35 32.07
N ASP A 359 51.29 -2.06 31.87
CA ASP A 359 52.45 -1.63 31.08
C ASP A 359 53.75 -2.34 31.48
N GLY A 360 54.41 -2.95 30.50
CA GLY A 360 55.84 -3.18 30.54
C GLY A 360 56.53 -1.83 30.37
N LYS A 361 57.18 -1.32 31.41
CA LYS A 361 57.79 0.02 31.53
C LYS A 361 58.80 0.43 30.42
N TYR A 362 59.03 -0.37 29.37
CA TYR A 362 60.20 -0.25 28.49
C TYR A 362 59.96 0.22 27.04
N ARG A 363 58.72 0.40 26.55
CA ARG A 363 58.51 0.74 25.12
C ARG A 363 58.35 2.23 24.78
N PHE A 364 57.91 3.07 25.73
CA PHE A 364 57.72 4.52 25.46
C PHE A 364 59.02 5.26 25.11
N ARG A 365 60.18 4.87 25.70
CA ARG A 365 61.47 5.48 25.35
C ARG A 365 61.98 5.04 23.98
N ILE A 366 61.75 3.80 23.58
CA ILE A 366 62.26 3.26 22.31
C ILE A 366 61.42 3.78 21.13
N LEU A 367 60.10 3.88 21.28
CA LEU A 367 59.20 4.43 20.25
C LEU A 367 59.33 5.96 20.11
N TYR A 368 59.52 6.70 21.21
CA TYR A 368 59.80 8.13 21.12
C TYR A 368 61.13 8.39 20.41
N LEU A 369 62.17 7.60 20.69
CA LEU A 369 63.45 7.67 19.97
C LEU A 369 63.33 7.28 18.50
N SER A 370 62.53 6.27 18.14
CA SER A 370 62.35 5.85 16.74
C SER A 370 61.53 6.85 15.91
N ILE A 371 60.50 7.48 16.50
CA ILE A 371 59.74 8.56 15.87
C ILE A 371 60.58 9.83 15.73
N LEU A 372 61.42 10.16 16.73
CA LEU A 372 62.35 11.28 16.64
C LEU A 372 63.44 11.03 15.59
N LEU A 373 63.92 9.79 15.46
CA LEU A 373 64.85 9.37 14.40
C LEU A 373 64.21 9.43 13.01
N ALA A 374 62.92 9.05 12.88
CA ALA A 374 62.19 9.15 11.62
C ALA A 374 61.99 10.61 11.18
N ARG A 375 61.68 11.53 12.12
CA ARG A 375 61.61 12.98 11.84
C ARG A 375 62.97 13.60 11.50
N LEU A 376 64.06 13.12 12.12
CA LEU A 376 65.42 13.54 11.76
C LEU A 376 65.85 13.05 10.37
N TYR A 377 65.23 12.00 9.85
CA TYR A 377 65.49 11.46 8.52
C TYR A 377 64.59 12.03 7.40
N GLU A 378 63.57 12.84 7.73
CA GLU A 378 62.64 13.45 6.76
C GLU A 378 63.22 14.69 6.04
N GLU A 379 64.37 15.24 6.44
CA GLU A 379 64.98 16.40 5.76
C GLU A 379 65.72 16.05 4.45
N HIS A 380 65.89 14.76 4.12
CA HIS A 380 66.49 14.37 2.86
C HIS A 380 65.66 13.32 2.10
N THR A 381 65.28 13.72 0.89
CA THR A 381 64.84 12.94 -0.27
C THR A 381 63.38 12.49 -0.36
N SER A 382 62.73 13.12 -1.35
CA SER A 382 61.44 12.79 -1.93
C SER A 382 61.35 11.35 -2.43
N THR A 383 60.13 10.82 -2.40
CA THR A 383 59.68 9.58 -3.08
C THR A 383 60.21 8.29 -2.47
N SER A 384 59.58 7.81 -1.40
CA SER A 384 59.58 6.39 -1.02
C SER A 384 58.39 6.09 -0.12
N ILE A 385 57.60 5.10 -0.52
CA ILE A 385 56.47 4.54 0.22
C ILE A 385 56.98 4.12 1.60
N LEU A 386 56.45 4.75 2.65
CA LEU A 386 56.85 4.53 4.04
C LEU A 386 56.35 3.16 4.49
N LYS A 387 57.13 2.11 4.19
CA LYS A 387 56.94 0.78 4.73
C LYS A 387 57.46 0.81 6.16
N VAL A 388 56.54 1.04 7.11
CA VAL A 388 56.83 0.91 8.54
C VAL A 388 57.46 -0.47 8.75
N PRO A 389 58.70 -0.58 9.27
CA PRO A 389 59.32 -1.88 9.50
C PRO A 389 58.48 -2.61 10.56
N SER A 390 57.85 -3.72 10.17
CA SER A 390 57.29 -4.66 11.13
C SER A 390 58.46 -5.22 11.94
N LEU A 391 58.67 -4.68 13.14
CA LEU A 391 59.58 -5.28 14.11
C LEU A 391 59.15 -6.74 14.32
N PRO A 392 60.10 -7.70 14.34
CA PRO A 392 59.76 -9.09 14.58
C PRO A 392 58.97 -9.19 15.89
N HIS A 393 57.82 -9.87 15.84
CA HIS A 393 57.02 -10.23 17.00
C HIS A 393 57.85 -11.17 17.90
N THR A 394 58.75 -10.58 18.71
CA THR A 394 59.31 -11.25 19.87
C THR A 394 58.15 -11.53 20.81
N ASP A 395 57.96 -12.81 21.19
CA ASP A 395 56.94 -13.26 22.13
C ASP A 395 56.77 -12.23 23.26
N THR A 396 55.66 -11.49 23.20
CA THR A 396 55.33 -10.54 24.25
C THR A 396 55.03 -11.35 25.50
N PRO A 397 55.76 -11.14 26.62
CA PRO A 397 55.36 -11.73 27.89
C PRO A 397 53.93 -11.29 28.17
N GLN A 398 53.02 -12.24 28.39
CA GLN A 398 51.60 -12.02 28.63
C GLN A 398 51.43 -10.90 29.67
N SER A 399 51.10 -9.69 29.21
CA SER A 399 50.81 -8.59 30.11
C SER A 399 49.42 -8.84 30.70
N HIS A 400 49.36 -9.02 32.01
CA HIS A 400 48.08 -9.31 32.67
C HIS A 400 47.15 -8.09 32.58
N PRO A 401 45.85 -8.32 32.28
CA PRO A 401 44.85 -7.26 32.29
C PRO A 401 44.73 -6.68 33.70
N ILE A 402 44.70 -5.34 33.78
CA ILE A 402 44.62 -4.63 35.06
C ILE A 402 43.27 -3.99 35.30
N LEU A 403 42.54 -3.73 34.22
CA LEU A 403 41.25 -3.06 34.24
C LEU A 403 40.49 -3.37 32.96
N LYS A 404 39.21 -3.70 33.09
CA LYS A 404 38.28 -3.89 31.97
C LYS A 404 37.15 -2.87 32.06
N LEU A 405 37.01 -2.05 31.02
CA LEU A 405 35.99 -1.01 30.92
C LEU A 405 34.94 -1.40 29.89
N ARG A 406 33.67 -1.39 30.28
CA ARG A 406 32.54 -1.59 29.38
C ARG A 406 31.87 -0.26 29.07
N PHE A 407 31.65 -0.02 27.78
CA PHE A 407 30.92 1.12 27.24
C PHE A 407 29.60 0.64 26.65
N ALA A 408 28.48 1.18 27.16
CA ALA A 408 27.15 0.90 26.67
C ALA A 408 26.49 2.19 26.14
N TYR A 409 25.65 2.06 25.13
CA TYR A 409 24.90 3.20 24.58
C TYR A 409 23.44 3.11 24.95
N LEU A 410 22.86 4.23 25.39
CA LEU A 410 21.45 4.40 25.72
C LEU A 410 20.79 5.24 24.61
N PRO A 411 20.13 4.62 23.60
CA PRO A 411 19.60 5.34 22.44
C PRO A 411 18.54 6.38 22.79
N ASN A 412 17.71 6.11 23.81
CA ASN A 412 16.63 7.01 24.22
C ASN A 412 17.11 8.25 24.98
N LEU A 413 18.27 8.15 25.63
CA LEU A 413 18.92 9.27 26.34
C LEU A 413 20.04 9.91 25.50
N ASN A 414 20.41 9.28 24.38
CA ASN A 414 21.53 9.65 23.52
C ASN A 414 22.84 9.87 24.29
N ILE A 415 23.18 8.94 25.21
CA ILE A 415 24.39 9.01 26.04
C ILE A 415 25.09 7.66 26.08
N VAL A 416 26.39 7.69 26.34
CA VAL A 416 27.22 6.51 26.58
C VAL A 416 27.50 6.36 28.08
N THR A 417 27.33 5.17 28.62
CA THR A 417 27.69 4.87 30.01
C THR A 417 28.93 4.01 30.07
N VAL A 418 29.74 4.23 31.10
CA VAL A 418 30.98 3.47 31.35
C VAL A 418 30.89 2.77 32.69
N ALA A 419 31.22 1.48 32.70
CA ALA A 419 31.32 0.70 33.91
C ALA A 419 32.63 -0.09 33.95
N PRO A 420 33.38 -0.05 35.07
CA PRO A 420 34.51 -0.94 35.28
C PRO A 420 34.01 -2.34 35.66
N GLU A 421 34.20 -3.31 34.76
CA GLU A 421 33.76 -4.69 34.97
C GLU A 421 34.71 -5.45 35.89
N GLU A 422 36.01 -5.31 35.65
CA GLU A 422 37.07 -6.02 36.37
C GLU A 422 38.18 -5.06 36.73
N CYS A 423 38.59 -5.07 38.00
CA CYS A 423 39.71 -4.28 38.52
C CYS A 423 40.67 -5.22 39.25
N ALA A 424 41.68 -5.73 38.56
CA ALA A 424 42.53 -6.79 39.10
C ALA A 424 43.32 -6.32 40.34
N GLY A 425 43.10 -6.99 41.47
CA GLY A 425 43.74 -6.69 42.75
C GLY A 425 43.27 -5.40 43.40
N ILE A 426 41.98 -5.08 43.21
CA ILE A 426 41.19 -4.16 44.05
C ILE A 426 39.97 -4.95 44.56
N LEU A 427 39.84 -5.10 45.89
CA LEU A 427 38.90 -5.97 46.58
C LEU A 427 37.88 -5.22 47.45
N TYR A 428 38.30 -4.15 48.13
CA TYR A 428 37.51 -3.48 49.17
C TYR A 428 36.92 -2.13 48.74
N LEU A 429 37.45 -1.51 47.69
CA LEU A 429 36.92 -0.27 47.15
C LEU A 429 35.83 -0.57 46.12
N ASP A 430 34.74 0.20 46.13
CA ASP A 430 33.72 0.06 45.08
C ASP A 430 34.31 0.50 43.74
N LYS A 431 34.47 -0.47 42.85
CA LYS A 431 35.00 -0.24 41.51
C LYS A 431 34.22 0.81 40.73
N ARG A 432 32.90 1.00 41.00
CA ARG A 432 32.05 1.99 40.30
C ARG A 432 32.62 3.42 40.39
N ASP A 433 33.17 3.78 41.54
CA ASP A 433 33.75 5.10 41.80
C ASP A 433 35.17 5.28 41.25
N MET A 434 35.77 4.24 40.68
CA MET A 434 37.18 4.28 40.23
C MET A 434 37.42 5.38 39.19
N LEU A 435 36.43 5.63 38.34
CA LEU A 435 36.51 6.60 37.25
C LEU A 435 35.94 7.98 37.62
N ALA A 436 35.35 8.14 38.81
CA ALA A 436 34.79 9.40 39.27
C ALA A 436 35.88 10.47 39.42
N ASN A 437 35.63 11.69 38.95
CA ASN A 437 36.57 12.80 38.97
C ASN A 437 37.91 12.46 38.28
N LEU A 438 37.90 11.68 37.20
CA LEU A 438 39.12 11.48 36.38
C LEU A 438 39.56 12.80 35.73
N LEU A 439 38.57 13.60 35.32
CA LEU A 439 38.71 15.02 35.04
C LEU A 439 38.01 15.83 36.15
N PRO A 440 38.47 17.05 36.46
CA PRO A 440 37.84 17.87 37.52
C PRO A 440 36.35 18.09 37.25
N GLY A 441 35.50 17.78 38.22
CA GLY A 441 34.05 18.01 38.15
C GLY A 441 33.24 16.96 37.39
N ASP A 442 33.86 15.90 36.86
CA ASP A 442 33.18 14.84 36.11
C ASP A 442 32.93 13.60 37.01
N ILE A 443 31.80 13.62 37.72
CA ILE A 443 31.41 12.55 38.67
C ILE A 443 30.70 11.40 37.94
N GLY A 444 30.01 11.69 36.83
CA GLY A 444 29.33 10.69 36.00
C GLY A 444 27.98 10.20 36.54
N THR A 445 27.43 10.87 37.56
CA THR A 445 26.08 10.59 38.11
C THR A 445 24.99 11.45 37.49
N ASP A 446 25.34 12.49 36.74
CA ASP A 446 24.38 13.38 36.09
C ASP A 446 24.26 13.08 34.60
N SER A 447 23.16 13.49 33.96
CA SER A 447 23.02 13.33 32.52
C SER A 447 23.84 14.38 31.76
N PRO A 448 24.81 14.00 30.92
CA PRO A 448 25.63 14.95 30.18
C PRO A 448 24.89 15.60 29.00
N ASN A 449 23.75 15.04 28.57
CA ASN A 449 22.91 15.58 27.52
C ASN A 449 21.84 16.53 28.12
N PRO A 450 21.92 17.85 27.86
CA PRO A 450 20.98 18.83 28.42
C PRO A 450 19.53 18.60 27.98
N ALA A 451 19.31 17.96 26.82
CA ALA A 451 17.98 17.62 26.36
C ALA A 451 17.25 16.66 27.31
N ASN A 452 18.01 15.85 28.05
CA ASN A 452 17.43 14.87 28.97
C ASN A 452 16.72 15.53 30.16
N GLN A 453 17.09 16.76 30.51
CA GLN A 453 16.42 17.54 31.58
C GLN A 453 14.93 17.79 31.27
N PHE A 454 14.54 17.73 29.99
CA PHE A 454 13.17 17.97 29.52
C PHE A 454 12.37 16.69 29.26
N LEU A 455 12.86 15.52 29.67
CA LEU A 455 12.18 14.24 29.43
C LEU A 455 11.06 13.94 30.43
N SER A 456 11.03 14.61 31.58
CA SER A 456 9.95 14.51 32.56
C SER A 456 8.84 15.51 32.24
N ASP A 457 7.58 15.05 32.18
CA ASP A 457 6.40 15.89 31.95
C ASP A 457 5.91 16.63 33.22
N GLY A 458 6.65 16.54 34.34
CA GLY A 458 6.29 17.07 35.67
C GLY A 458 7.19 18.21 36.16
N ASP A 459 6.89 18.74 37.35
CA ASP A 459 7.68 19.81 38.00
C ASP A 459 9.07 19.33 38.47
N ASP A 460 9.29 18.01 38.52
CA ASP A 460 10.57 17.40 38.90
C ASP A 460 11.48 17.21 37.66
N PRO A 461 12.72 17.72 37.68
CA PRO A 461 13.69 17.48 36.62
C PRO A 461 14.01 15.99 36.48
N PHE A 462 14.28 15.54 35.25
CA PHE A 462 14.81 14.20 35.03
C PHE A 462 16.18 14.04 35.72
N GLU A 463 16.26 13.08 36.65
CA GLU A 463 17.50 12.69 37.32
C GLU A 463 18.04 11.40 36.71
N PHE A 464 19.34 11.38 36.38
CA PHE A 464 19.98 10.22 35.79
C PHE A 464 20.33 9.18 36.86
N ASP A 465 19.80 7.97 36.70
CA ASP A 465 20.09 6.85 37.59
C ASP A 465 21.19 5.97 37.00
N SER A 466 22.39 6.12 37.55
CA SER A 466 23.57 5.32 37.18
C SER A 466 23.44 3.82 37.49
N VAL A 467 22.55 3.43 38.41
CA VAL A 467 22.29 2.02 38.76
C VAL A 467 21.39 1.38 37.70
N LEU A 468 20.28 2.03 37.33
CA LEU A 468 19.41 1.58 36.23
C LEU A 468 20.14 1.58 34.89
N ALA A 469 20.98 2.59 34.66
CA ALA A 469 21.83 2.69 33.49
C ALA A 469 22.98 1.65 33.44
N ASN A 470 23.22 0.95 34.56
CA ASN A 470 24.32 0.01 34.76
C ASN A 470 25.68 0.62 34.37
N GLY A 471 25.94 1.86 34.79
CA GLY A 471 27.16 2.59 34.48
C GLY A 471 27.01 4.10 34.65
N HIS A 472 28.15 4.78 34.73
CA HIS A 472 28.21 6.24 34.89
C HIS A 472 28.31 6.95 33.54
N ALA A 473 27.64 8.08 33.40
CA ALA A 473 27.58 8.88 32.18
C ALA A 473 28.62 10.02 32.21
N TYR A 474 29.90 9.67 32.20
CA TYR A 474 30.98 10.67 32.24
C TYR A 474 31.00 11.57 31.00
N HIS A 475 31.32 12.86 31.17
CA HIS A 475 31.51 13.79 30.07
C HIS A 475 32.67 13.39 29.15
N TRP A 476 33.80 12.95 29.72
CA TRP A 476 34.94 12.48 28.92
C TRP A 476 34.57 11.32 28.00
N ALA A 477 33.66 10.45 28.44
CA ALA A 477 33.23 9.28 27.67
C ALA A 477 32.38 9.68 26.46
N GLN A 478 31.54 10.71 26.61
CA GLN A 478 30.76 11.26 25.50
C GLN A 478 31.67 11.79 24.40
N HIS A 479 32.65 12.62 24.78
CA HIS A 479 33.60 13.20 23.83
C HIS A 479 34.43 12.13 23.09
N MET A 480 34.86 11.06 23.77
CA MET A 480 35.59 9.97 23.09
C MET A 480 34.75 9.21 22.06
N CYS A 481 33.43 9.18 22.29
CA CYS A 481 32.44 8.59 21.39
C CYS A 481 31.95 9.59 20.31
N GLY A 482 32.49 10.81 20.28
CA GLY A 482 32.07 11.84 19.31
C GLY A 482 30.75 12.54 19.64
N LEU A 483 30.24 12.40 20.87
CA LEU A 483 29.09 13.14 21.38
C LEU A 483 29.58 14.41 22.07
N ASP A 484 29.24 15.57 21.51
CA ASP A 484 29.58 16.89 22.06
C ASP A 484 28.29 17.59 22.55
N PHE A 485 28.19 17.86 23.86
CA PHE A 485 27.04 18.54 24.47
C PHE A 485 27.37 19.98 24.87
N ALA A 486 26.39 20.89 24.75
CA ALA A 486 26.57 22.32 25.00
C ALA A 486 26.95 22.69 26.45
N SER A 487 26.65 21.81 27.42
CA SER A 487 26.91 22.05 28.85
C SER A 487 28.28 21.57 29.33
N THR A 488 29.24 21.32 28.45
CA THR A 488 30.62 21.12 28.92
C THR A 488 31.08 22.46 29.50
N PRO A 489 31.33 22.61 30.82
CA PRO A 489 31.64 23.91 31.41
C PRO A 489 32.88 24.52 30.74
N PRO A 490 32.98 25.86 30.70
CA PRO A 490 34.13 26.53 30.12
C PRO A 490 35.38 25.99 30.82
N GLN A 491 36.41 25.69 30.04
CA GLN A 491 37.75 25.49 30.57
C GLN A 491 38.06 26.62 31.52
N GLN A 492 37.97 26.35 32.82
CA GLN A 492 38.45 27.25 33.83
C GLN A 492 39.96 27.40 33.54
N GLN A 493 40.34 28.58 33.06
CA GLN A 493 41.73 28.98 33.04
C GLN A 493 42.22 28.89 34.48
N ASP A 494 43.33 28.18 34.67
CA ASP A 494 44.00 27.90 35.96
C ASP A 494 43.25 26.84 36.79
N VAL A 495 43.75 25.60 36.92
CA VAL A 495 44.67 25.20 38.02
C VAL A 495 45.62 24.03 37.62
N VAL A 496 45.70 23.61 36.35
CA VAL A 496 46.71 22.61 35.94
C VAL A 496 47.81 23.26 35.12
N GLY A 497 48.85 23.73 35.82
CA GLY A 497 50.11 24.15 35.22
C GLY A 497 50.74 23.02 34.40
N LYS A 498 51.24 23.40 33.21
CA LYS A 498 52.16 22.68 32.31
C LYS A 498 51.75 21.27 31.87
N TRP A 499 50.88 21.17 30.88
CA TRP A 499 50.92 20.08 29.89
C TRP A 499 50.75 20.70 28.49
N THR A 500 51.86 20.75 27.74
CA THR A 500 52.13 21.46 26.46
C THR A 500 51.21 21.05 25.29
N ALA A 501 50.83 21.87 24.29
CA ALA A 501 51.03 23.28 23.95
C ALA A 501 49.97 23.76 22.92
N ASP A 502 49.39 24.95 23.14
CA ASP A 502 49.18 26.13 22.25
C ASP A 502 47.98 26.97 22.74
N PRO A 503 48.11 28.31 22.86
CA PRO A 503 47.02 29.17 23.31
C PRO A 503 46.03 29.40 22.16
N GLY A 504 44.90 28.69 22.16
CA GLY A 504 43.78 28.97 21.24
C GLY A 504 43.00 27.77 20.71
N ALA A 505 43.45 26.54 20.91
CA ALA A 505 42.71 25.34 20.49
C ALA A 505 41.85 24.79 21.65
N PRO A 506 40.57 24.42 21.43
CA PRO A 506 39.76 23.78 22.46
C PRO A 506 40.38 22.43 22.85
N ARG A 507 40.94 22.37 24.07
CA ARG A 507 41.60 21.16 24.63
C ARG A 507 40.58 20.03 24.80
N ARG A 508 40.63 19.02 23.93
CA ARG A 508 39.80 17.80 24.03
C ARG A 508 40.65 16.64 24.60
N PRO A 509 40.12 15.82 25.52
CA PRO A 509 40.81 14.63 25.97
C PRO A 509 40.91 13.61 24.82
N TYR A 510 42.14 13.19 24.48
CA TYR A 510 42.38 12.13 23.50
C TYR A 510 42.68 10.80 24.20
N LEU A 511 42.36 9.69 23.55
CA LEU A 511 42.33 8.35 24.14
C LEU A 511 43.64 7.97 24.86
N ALA A 512 44.80 8.33 24.30
CA ALA A 512 46.09 8.01 24.91
C ALA A 512 46.26 8.66 26.30
N LYS A 513 45.84 9.92 26.45
CA LYS A 513 45.91 10.62 27.74
C LYS A 513 44.93 10.02 28.73
N LEU A 514 43.75 9.63 28.27
CA LEU A 514 42.74 8.99 29.11
C LEU A 514 43.25 7.65 29.67
N ILE A 515 43.85 6.81 28.82
CA ILE A 515 44.47 5.54 29.24
C ILE A 515 45.58 5.79 30.27
N GLU A 516 46.40 6.83 30.08
CA GLU A 516 47.42 7.23 31.06
C GLU A 516 46.80 7.61 32.42
N LEU A 517 45.78 8.47 32.42
CA LEU A 517 45.07 8.90 33.63
C LEU A 517 44.41 7.72 34.35
N VAL A 518 43.74 6.84 33.60
CA VAL A 518 43.12 5.63 34.14
C VAL A 518 44.18 4.71 34.77
N ARG A 519 45.35 4.56 34.15
CA ARG A 519 46.46 3.79 34.73
C ARG A 519 47.02 4.43 36.01
N VAL A 520 47.17 5.76 36.05
CA VAL A 520 47.57 6.49 37.26
C VAL A 520 46.55 6.28 38.36
N ARG A 521 45.26 6.48 38.05
CA ARG A 521 44.14 6.31 38.98
C ARG A 521 44.11 4.90 39.57
N ARG A 522 44.20 3.87 38.73
CA ARG A 522 44.23 2.47 39.17
C ARG A 522 45.43 2.19 40.08
N ARG A 523 46.61 2.75 39.79
CA ARG A 523 47.79 2.62 40.68
C ARG A 523 47.54 3.28 42.03
N GLY A 524 46.95 4.47 42.04
CA GLY A 524 46.56 5.19 43.26
C GLY A 524 45.58 4.37 44.11
N TRP A 525 44.53 3.82 43.48
CA TRP A 525 43.55 2.98 44.15
C TRP A 525 44.15 1.72 44.77
N LYS A 526 45.01 1.02 44.02
CA LYS A 526 45.74 -0.15 44.55
C LYS A 526 46.66 0.21 45.73
N GLN A 527 47.26 1.40 45.71
CA GLN A 527 48.10 1.86 46.81
C GLN A 527 47.26 2.25 48.04
N LEU A 528 46.13 2.92 47.83
CA LEU A 528 45.18 3.28 48.89
C LEU A 528 44.64 2.04 49.58
N GLU A 529 44.25 1.03 48.82
CA GLU A 529 43.77 -0.23 49.39
C GLU A 529 44.82 -0.91 50.25
N ARG A 530 46.08 -0.98 49.79
CA ARG A 530 47.19 -1.50 50.61
C ARG A 530 47.40 -0.71 51.90
N GLN A 531 47.23 0.61 51.85
CA GLN A 531 47.30 1.46 53.05
C GLN A 531 46.14 1.18 54.00
N LEU A 532 44.92 1.01 53.49
CA LEU A 532 43.75 0.64 54.28
C LEU A 532 43.89 -0.76 54.90
N GLU A 533 44.41 -1.74 54.16
CA GLU A 533 44.74 -3.07 54.67
C GLU A 533 45.79 -3.00 55.79
N ALA A 534 46.85 -2.21 55.59
CA ALA A 534 47.87 -1.99 56.61
C ALA A 534 47.29 -1.33 57.87
N LEU A 535 46.41 -0.33 57.73
CA LEU A 535 45.75 0.32 58.87
C LEU A 535 44.81 -0.62 59.62
N ARG A 536 44.02 -1.46 58.92
CA ARG A 536 43.16 -2.47 59.56
C ARG A 536 43.95 -3.50 60.38
N MET A 537 45.15 -3.85 59.93
CA MET A 537 46.04 -4.75 60.68
C MET A 537 46.58 -4.13 61.98
N TYR A 538 46.67 -2.79 62.06
CA TYR A 538 47.11 -2.08 63.26
C TYR A 538 46.00 -1.93 64.32
N ASP A 539 44.73 -1.84 63.93
CA ASP A 539 43.59 -1.80 64.86
C ASP A 539 43.27 -3.18 65.51
N SER A 540 43.99 -4.23 65.11
CA SER A 540 43.83 -5.60 65.60
C SER A 540 44.83 -5.99 66.71
N PHE A 541 45.62 -5.03 67.22
CA PHE A 541 46.63 -5.21 68.28
C PHE A 541 46.29 -4.47 69.56
#